data_AF-A0A0N7F2A4-F1
#
_entry.id   AF-A0A0N7F2A4-F1
#
_cell.length_a   1.000
_cell.length_b   1.000
_cell.length_c   1.000
_cell.angle_alpha   90.00
_cell.angle_beta   90.00
_cell.angle_gamma   90.00
#
_symmetry.space_group_name_H-M   'P 1'
#
loop_
_entity.id
_entity.type
_entity.pdbx_description
1 polymer ?
#
loop_
_entity_poly.entity_id
_entity_poly.type
_entity_poly.pdbx_seq_one_letter_code
_entity_poly.pdbx_strand_id
1 'polypeptide(L)'
;MKKMLNIVMFVTILFPAFTYAQTPVLGELNKYVFFTSTGAVGNTQRSQITGEVGTNTGAVNGFGNVDGVIHFSPDGSTAAAALSLIDLNTDLNSRTLTTTHAPALGTESFTPGVYDIDGDATINGTITLNGQNAANAVFIFRITGTLAVNAPSEIVLSNGAVACNVFWKVGGVVSLYGGKMKGNIVGSAAINMSPGINLEGRTFTSVGAINVSQVTARTPLGCGTQNELNNGFFTIRKSRNGRNFETLTTVPAHVETKNSQYHYSFTDKLPYTNGYYNISQTDNDGKKNEYRTIQVMINTNENFKGLHYVQQNSIFVKASGAAPGNGSIKLYSLDGKLISSQLIVLTKDISTYQLEKPVKNGIYLIQLESNGTRLYNKKVSVFVLTGPAAPDLLTTKNFGLFTNTGSLANSGISHITGDVGSNTVEPTGFNAADVNGILHGLPNPATNQAGADLVIVYNDLQARTADIELLEPAELGFDLVLTPHTYQLTGAAVLTNNLYLNAQGNADAVFILKVSGAFSTSTEASVILLNGAQAKNVYWKIDGAVDIKENSQFAGTIVVDAGAIALRTGAVLAGRGLTKAGAISIASASTTMFADGTLPVSWVSFTGKPAGESVLLEWSTV
;
A
#
# COMPACT_ATOMS: atom_id res chain seq x y z
N MET A 1 77.66 -1.23 -26.20
CA MET A 1 76.40 -1.73 -25.58
C MET A 1 75.99 -0.75 -24.47
N LYS A 2 74.94 0.05 -24.70
CA LYS A 2 74.36 0.97 -23.70
C LYS A 2 73.24 0.25 -22.96
N LYS A 3 73.27 0.21 -21.62
CA LYS A 3 72.16 -0.25 -20.77
C LYS A 3 71.19 0.90 -20.56
N MET A 4 69.94 0.75 -21.02
CA MET A 4 68.82 1.64 -20.66
C MET A 4 68.13 1.09 -19.43
N LEU A 5 68.01 1.92 -18.40
CA LEU A 5 67.24 1.69 -17.18
C LEU A 5 65.84 2.27 -17.41
N ASN A 6 64.82 1.42 -17.57
CA ASN A 6 63.42 1.86 -17.69
C ASN A 6 62.80 1.92 -16.29
N ILE A 7 62.51 3.13 -15.82
CA ILE A 7 61.70 3.40 -14.64
C ILE A 7 60.22 3.31 -15.06
N VAL A 8 59.48 2.37 -14.49
CA VAL A 8 58.03 2.25 -14.68
C VAL A 8 57.34 3.02 -13.55
N MET A 9 56.70 4.14 -13.89
CA MET A 9 55.88 4.94 -12.98
C MET A 9 54.47 4.33 -12.90
N PHE A 10 54.11 3.79 -11.73
CA PHE A 10 52.74 3.34 -11.45
C PHE A 10 51.85 4.56 -11.16
N VAL A 11 50.94 4.88 -12.07
CA VAL A 11 49.87 5.86 -11.84
C VAL A 11 48.67 5.11 -11.26
N THR A 12 48.47 5.24 -9.96
CA THR A 12 47.29 4.70 -9.26
C THR A 12 46.11 5.63 -9.55
N ILE A 13 45.28 5.26 -10.53
CA ILE A 13 44.02 5.96 -10.81
C ILE A 13 43.00 5.49 -9.76
N LEU A 14 42.78 6.30 -8.71
CA LEU A 14 41.66 6.12 -7.79
C LEU A 14 40.36 6.47 -8.54
N PHE A 15 39.54 5.46 -8.85
CA PHE A 15 38.14 5.68 -9.19
C PHE A 15 37.35 5.90 -7.89
N PRO A 16 36.53 6.96 -7.78
CA PRO A 16 35.65 7.10 -6.63
C PRO A 16 34.63 5.95 -6.63
N ALA A 17 34.62 5.18 -5.54
CA ALA A 17 33.54 4.22 -5.28
C ALA A 17 32.29 5.02 -4.91
N PHE A 18 31.28 5.03 -5.78
CA PHE A 18 29.97 5.60 -5.44
C PHE A 18 29.30 4.68 -4.41
N THR A 19 29.38 5.03 -3.13
CA THR A 19 28.57 4.43 -2.06
C THR A 19 27.26 5.19 -1.95
N TYR A 20 26.15 4.58 -2.37
CA TYR A 20 24.82 5.19 -2.19
C TYR A 20 24.36 4.99 -0.74
N ALA A 21 23.91 6.07 -0.11
CA ALA A 21 23.36 6.04 1.24
C ALA A 21 22.10 5.15 1.29
N GLN A 22 22.00 4.29 2.32
CA GLN A 22 20.78 3.53 2.61
C GLN A 22 19.64 4.50 2.96
N THR A 23 18.42 4.26 2.48
CA THR A 23 17.26 5.10 2.83
C THR A 23 17.09 5.21 4.35
N PRO A 24 16.89 6.43 4.90
CA PRO A 24 16.52 6.63 6.30
C PRO A 24 15.29 5.81 6.70
N VAL A 25 15.37 5.16 7.87
CA VAL A 25 14.28 4.34 8.41
C VAL A 25 13.31 5.23 9.17
N LEU A 26 12.02 5.14 8.84
CA LEU A 26 10.98 5.95 9.48
C LEU A 26 10.42 5.34 10.77
N GLY A 27 10.59 4.03 10.98
CA GLY A 27 9.97 3.34 12.12
C GLY A 27 8.45 3.58 12.16
N GLU A 28 7.94 3.96 13.33
CA GLU A 28 6.51 4.20 13.53
C GLU A 28 5.99 5.41 12.71
N LEU A 29 6.85 6.36 12.36
CA LEU A 29 6.48 7.51 11.53
C LEU A 29 6.01 7.12 10.12
N ASN A 30 6.26 5.88 9.68
CA ASN A 30 5.85 5.46 8.34
C ASN A 30 4.33 5.54 8.12
N LYS A 31 3.55 5.40 9.20
CA LYS A 31 2.08 5.47 9.17
C LYS A 31 1.55 6.89 9.07
N TYR A 32 2.28 7.85 9.64
CA TYR A 32 1.86 9.23 9.77
C TYR A 32 2.05 10.03 8.48
N VAL A 33 1.07 10.84 8.14
CA VAL A 33 1.24 11.95 7.20
C VAL A 33 1.59 13.23 7.95
N PHE A 34 0.97 13.47 9.11
CA PHE A 34 1.25 14.60 9.99
C PHE A 34 1.55 14.12 11.40
N PHE A 35 2.72 14.48 11.93
CA PHE A 35 3.09 14.13 13.29
C PHE A 35 3.93 15.22 13.96
N THR A 36 3.65 15.54 15.22
CA THR A 36 4.51 16.38 16.04
C THR A 36 4.80 15.73 17.39
N SER A 37 6.06 15.77 17.84
CA SER A 37 6.39 15.28 19.19
C SER A 37 5.83 16.23 20.26
N THR A 38 5.87 17.54 20.00
CA THR A 38 5.35 18.57 20.90
C THR A 38 4.76 19.73 20.10
N GLY A 39 3.43 19.83 20.05
CA GLY A 39 2.69 20.88 19.38
C GLY A 39 1.26 20.46 19.03
N ALA A 40 0.44 21.41 18.61
CA ALA A 40 -0.88 21.12 18.08
C ALA A 40 -0.80 20.69 16.60
N VAL A 41 -1.73 19.85 16.16
CA VAL A 41 -1.96 19.56 14.73
C VAL A 41 -3.36 20.02 14.39
N GLY A 42 -3.48 21.13 13.65
CA GLY A 42 -4.75 21.79 13.41
C GLY A 42 -5.10 21.93 11.95
N ASN A 43 -6.37 21.71 11.64
CA ASN A 43 -6.96 21.94 10.33
C ASN A 43 -8.12 22.95 10.43
N THR A 44 -8.22 23.88 9.48
CA THR A 44 -9.24 24.97 9.53
C THR A 44 -10.27 24.91 8.42
N GLN A 45 -10.00 24.20 7.33
CA GLN A 45 -10.91 23.98 6.20
C GLN A 45 -10.77 22.54 5.72
N ARG A 46 -11.76 22.01 5.00
CA ARG A 46 -11.74 20.62 4.51
C ARG A 46 -10.45 20.32 3.76
N SER A 47 -9.71 19.32 4.24
CA SER A 47 -8.46 18.83 3.63
C SER A 47 -8.62 17.36 3.28
N GLN A 48 -7.90 16.90 2.24
CA GLN A 48 -7.88 15.52 1.77
C GLN A 48 -6.61 14.84 2.28
N ILE A 49 -6.75 13.94 3.25
CA ILE A 49 -5.63 13.39 4.01
C ILE A 49 -5.62 11.87 3.93
N THR A 50 -4.48 11.29 3.54
CA THR A 50 -4.20 9.84 3.56
C THR A 50 -2.96 9.55 4.39
N GLY A 51 -3.14 8.81 5.48
CA GLY A 51 -2.13 8.54 6.51
C GLY A 51 -2.57 9.05 7.89
N GLU A 52 -1.89 8.56 8.93
CA GLU A 52 -2.23 8.89 10.32
C GLU A 52 -1.88 10.35 10.66
N VAL A 53 -2.67 10.93 11.57
CA VAL A 53 -2.50 12.29 12.08
C VAL A 53 -2.36 12.22 13.59
N GLY A 54 -1.33 12.82 14.17
CA GLY A 54 -1.15 12.75 15.61
C GLY A 54 -0.18 13.74 16.23
N THR A 55 -0.25 13.84 17.55
CA THR A 55 0.70 14.57 18.38
C THR A 55 1.02 13.76 19.63
N ASN A 56 2.29 13.74 20.04
CA ASN A 56 2.67 13.13 21.31
C ASN A 56 2.53 14.09 22.50
N THR A 57 2.39 15.38 22.26
CA THR A 57 2.07 16.39 23.29
C THR A 57 1.40 17.59 22.64
N GLY A 58 0.10 17.77 22.84
CA GLY A 58 -0.68 18.83 22.23
C GLY A 58 -2.11 18.35 21.91
N ALA A 59 -2.80 19.09 21.07
CA ALA A 59 -4.15 18.75 20.61
C ALA A 59 -4.17 18.52 19.09
N VAL A 60 -5.02 17.59 18.63
CA VAL A 60 -5.41 17.49 17.22
C VAL A 60 -6.81 18.05 17.05
N ASN A 61 -7.03 18.96 16.10
CA ASN A 61 -8.36 19.59 15.93
C ASN A 61 -8.69 19.96 14.48
N GLY A 62 -10.01 20.07 14.20
CA GLY A 62 -10.57 20.60 12.96
C GLY A 62 -10.40 19.73 11.71
N PHE A 63 -9.99 18.47 11.86
CA PHE A 63 -10.04 17.48 10.79
C PHE A 63 -11.46 16.91 10.68
N GLY A 64 -11.94 16.71 9.44
CA GLY A 64 -13.11 15.88 9.17
C GLY A 64 -12.68 14.43 8.93
N ASN A 65 -13.30 13.77 7.94
CA ASN A 65 -12.89 12.42 7.52
C ASN A 65 -11.44 12.40 7.00
N VAL A 66 -10.64 11.46 7.52
CA VAL A 66 -9.25 11.20 7.13
C VAL A 66 -9.12 9.72 6.76
N ASP A 67 -8.40 9.42 5.67
CA ASP A 67 -8.03 8.04 5.32
C ASP A 67 -6.79 7.62 6.13
N GLY A 68 -7.00 7.46 7.44
CA GLY A 68 -5.99 7.13 8.44
C GLY A 68 -6.50 7.38 9.86
N VAL A 69 -5.82 6.80 10.85
CA VAL A 69 -6.16 6.99 12.27
C VAL A 69 -5.78 8.41 12.72
N ILE A 70 -6.69 9.08 13.43
CA ILE A 70 -6.42 10.34 14.11
C ILE A 70 -6.18 10.09 15.61
N HIS A 71 -4.99 10.43 16.08
CA HIS A 71 -4.61 10.32 17.49
C HIS A 71 -4.89 11.65 18.20
N PHE A 72 -6.13 11.84 18.67
CA PHE A 72 -6.57 13.07 19.35
C PHE A 72 -5.87 13.32 20.70
N SER A 73 -5.28 12.29 21.28
CA SER A 73 -4.53 12.36 22.53
C SER A 73 -3.31 11.45 22.43
N PRO A 74 -2.23 11.74 23.19
CA PRO A 74 -1.06 10.90 23.18
C PRO A 74 -1.37 9.45 23.57
N ASP A 75 -0.84 8.51 22.81
CA ASP A 75 -0.95 7.08 23.05
C ASP A 75 0.37 6.34 22.76
N GLY A 76 0.33 5.00 22.77
CA GLY A 76 1.51 4.19 22.49
C GLY A 76 2.07 4.36 21.08
N SER A 77 1.22 4.68 20.08
CA SER A 77 1.62 4.92 18.70
C SER A 77 2.34 6.26 18.58
N THR A 78 1.75 7.34 19.13
CA THR A 78 2.37 8.67 19.10
C THR A 78 3.67 8.72 19.91
N ALA A 79 3.77 7.97 21.01
CA ALA A 79 5.01 7.86 21.79
C ALA A 79 6.13 7.15 21.01
N ALA A 80 5.80 6.07 20.30
CA ALA A 80 6.76 5.36 19.44
C ALA A 80 7.15 6.19 18.20
N ALA A 81 6.22 6.97 17.64
CA ALA A 81 6.49 7.94 16.58
C ALA A 81 7.43 9.06 17.05
N ALA A 82 7.29 9.55 18.28
CA ALA A 82 8.19 10.54 18.86
C ALA A 82 9.63 10.01 18.99
N LEU A 83 9.80 8.76 19.43
CA LEU A 83 11.12 8.10 19.46
C LEU A 83 11.68 7.90 18.05
N SER A 84 10.86 7.42 17.13
CA SER A 84 11.25 7.25 15.71
C SER A 84 11.68 8.58 15.07
N LEU A 85 11.10 9.71 15.49
CA LEU A 85 11.49 11.04 15.02
C LEU A 85 12.85 11.49 15.57
N ILE A 86 13.22 11.08 16.79
CA ILE A 86 14.55 11.32 17.35
C ILE A 86 15.59 10.51 16.54
N ASP A 87 15.29 9.24 16.26
CA ASP A 87 16.16 8.36 15.48
C ASP A 87 16.34 8.89 14.05
N LEU A 88 15.25 9.29 13.39
CA LEU A 88 15.29 9.89 12.06
C LEU A 88 16.12 11.19 12.04
N ASN A 89 15.96 12.05 13.04
CA ASN A 89 16.73 13.28 13.13
C ASN A 89 18.23 13.02 13.31
N THR A 90 18.59 12.01 14.12
CA THR A 90 19.96 11.57 14.35
C THR A 90 20.56 11.00 13.06
N ASP A 91 19.81 10.15 12.36
CA ASP A 91 20.21 9.56 11.09
C ASP A 91 20.47 10.63 10.04
N LEU A 92 19.50 11.52 9.78
CA LEU A 92 19.63 12.61 8.80
C LEU A 92 20.82 13.54 9.10
N ASN A 93 21.10 13.81 10.38
CA ASN A 93 22.27 14.60 10.78
C ASN A 93 23.59 13.87 10.52
N SER A 94 23.62 12.56 10.69
CA SER A 94 24.84 11.76 10.52
C SER A 94 25.23 11.53 9.06
N ARG A 95 24.34 11.80 8.10
CA ARG A 95 24.60 11.53 6.68
C ARG A 95 25.74 12.39 6.15
N THR A 96 26.64 11.73 5.40
CA THR A 96 27.80 12.37 4.78
C THR A 96 27.36 13.38 3.73
N LEU A 97 27.83 14.61 3.87
CA LEU A 97 27.56 15.70 2.94
C LEU A 97 28.04 15.35 1.53
N THR A 98 27.18 15.57 0.53
CA THR A 98 27.58 15.49 -0.88
C THR A 98 28.11 16.83 -1.36
N THR A 99 27.32 17.90 -1.16
CA THR A 99 27.72 19.27 -1.52
C THR A 99 26.85 20.29 -0.79
N THR A 100 27.29 21.55 -0.74
CA THR A 100 26.48 22.66 -0.25
C THR A 100 25.67 23.29 -1.38
N HIS A 101 24.57 23.97 -1.05
CA HIS A 101 23.73 24.69 -1.99
C HIS A 101 23.34 26.06 -1.44
N ALA A 102 23.14 27.04 -2.33
CA ALA A 102 22.68 28.37 -1.93
C ALA A 102 21.20 28.34 -1.47
N PRO A 103 20.73 29.31 -0.66
CA PRO A 103 19.37 29.26 -0.13
C PRO A 103 18.23 29.43 -1.14
N ALA A 104 18.50 29.95 -2.33
CA ALA A 104 17.49 30.07 -3.38
C ALA A 104 17.50 28.84 -4.30
N LEU A 105 16.37 28.13 -4.36
CA LEU A 105 16.10 27.00 -5.26
C LEU A 105 14.96 27.36 -6.23
N GLY A 106 14.90 26.70 -7.39
CA GLY A 106 13.69 26.84 -8.23
C GLY A 106 13.78 26.55 -9.71
N THR A 107 14.95 26.20 -10.24
CA THR A 107 15.09 25.84 -11.68
C THR A 107 16.04 24.67 -11.93
N GLU A 108 16.69 24.15 -10.89
CA GLU A 108 17.73 23.14 -11.07
C GLU A 108 17.23 21.69 -11.00
N SER A 109 18.07 20.79 -11.49
CA SER A 109 17.93 19.35 -11.32
C SER A 109 18.96 18.86 -10.31
N PHE A 110 18.49 18.19 -9.26
CA PHE A 110 19.33 17.52 -8.27
C PHE A 110 19.50 16.04 -8.64
N THR A 111 20.67 15.50 -8.35
CA THR A 111 20.95 14.06 -8.38
C THR A 111 20.81 13.48 -6.96
N PRO A 112 20.86 12.16 -6.74
CA PRO A 112 20.81 11.61 -5.39
C PRO A 112 22.00 12.11 -4.56
N GLY A 113 21.76 12.52 -3.32
CA GLY A 113 22.78 13.12 -2.47
C GLY A 113 22.24 13.82 -1.22
N VAL A 114 23.17 14.32 -0.41
CA VAL A 114 22.93 15.14 0.78
C VAL A 114 23.40 16.56 0.50
N TYR A 115 22.49 17.52 0.64
CA TYR A 115 22.66 18.93 0.29
C TYR A 115 22.49 19.82 1.51
N ASP A 116 23.55 20.53 1.91
CA ASP A 116 23.47 21.50 3.00
C ASP A 116 23.18 22.89 2.46
N ILE A 117 22.16 23.52 3.03
CA ILE A 117 21.75 24.88 2.71
C ILE A 117 21.85 25.71 3.99
N ASP A 118 22.78 26.65 4.00
CA ASP A 118 23.00 27.52 5.16
C ASP A 118 22.15 28.80 5.06
N GLY A 119 21.28 29.01 6.04
CA GLY A 119 20.33 30.12 6.09
C GLY A 119 18.90 29.73 5.67
N ASP A 120 18.09 30.75 5.40
CA ASP A 120 16.68 30.61 5.05
C ASP A 120 16.49 30.21 3.59
N ALA A 121 16.01 28.98 3.37
CA ALA A 121 15.81 28.43 2.03
C ALA A 121 14.46 28.86 1.44
N THR A 122 14.45 29.16 0.14
CA THR A 122 13.24 29.43 -0.63
C THR A 122 13.20 28.56 -1.88
N ILE A 123 12.02 28.02 -2.21
CA ILE A 123 11.76 27.35 -3.49
C ILE A 123 10.82 28.24 -4.30
N ASN A 124 11.29 28.71 -5.45
CA ASN A 124 10.58 29.56 -6.39
C ASN A 124 10.62 28.96 -7.80
N GLY A 125 9.65 28.12 -8.14
CA GLY A 125 9.56 27.49 -9.45
C GLY A 125 9.64 25.98 -9.40
N THR A 126 10.17 25.36 -10.45
CA THR A 126 10.22 23.91 -10.59
C THR A 126 11.62 23.38 -10.34
N ILE A 127 11.78 22.48 -9.37
CA ILE A 127 13.01 21.69 -9.22
C ILE A 127 12.76 20.25 -9.63
N THR A 128 13.77 19.60 -10.20
CA THR A 128 13.71 18.19 -10.59
C THR A 128 14.62 17.35 -9.72
N LEU A 129 14.07 16.34 -9.05
CA LEU A 129 14.85 15.31 -8.37
C LEU A 129 15.02 14.13 -9.34
N ASN A 130 16.20 14.05 -9.93
CA ASN A 130 16.54 13.08 -10.95
C ASN A 130 17.25 11.89 -10.29
N GLY A 131 16.53 10.77 -10.16
CA GLY A 131 17.04 9.58 -9.51
C GLY A 131 18.15 8.86 -10.29
N GLN A 132 18.45 9.29 -11.53
CA GLN A 132 19.43 8.67 -12.43
C GLN A 132 19.25 7.15 -12.61
N ASN A 133 18.02 6.67 -12.44
CA ASN A 133 17.63 5.27 -12.39
C ASN A 133 18.45 4.47 -11.36
N ALA A 134 18.77 5.11 -10.22
CA ALA A 134 19.36 4.47 -9.06
C ALA A 134 18.26 3.83 -8.20
N ALA A 135 18.48 2.57 -7.79
CA ALA A 135 17.48 1.74 -7.12
C ALA A 135 17.00 2.29 -5.76
N ASN A 136 17.82 3.12 -5.10
CA ASN A 136 17.51 3.82 -3.86
C ASN A 136 18.00 5.26 -3.96
N ALA A 137 17.56 5.98 -5.00
CA ALA A 137 17.86 7.40 -5.13
C ALA A 137 17.34 8.16 -3.90
N VAL A 138 18.24 8.56 -3.01
CA VAL A 138 17.94 9.32 -1.79
C VAL A 138 18.36 10.77 -1.98
N PHE A 139 17.46 11.68 -1.63
CA PHE A 139 17.68 13.13 -1.65
C PHE A 139 17.47 13.65 -0.24
N ILE A 140 18.49 14.23 0.36
CA ILE A 140 18.40 14.82 1.70
C ILE A 140 18.82 16.27 1.59
N PHE A 141 17.91 17.19 1.88
CA PHE A 141 18.18 18.61 2.00
C PHE A 141 18.22 18.97 3.48
N ARG A 142 19.36 19.45 3.98
CA ARG A 142 19.52 19.92 5.36
C ARG A 142 19.63 21.44 5.35
N ILE A 143 18.58 22.08 5.84
CA ILE A 143 18.42 23.54 5.84
C ILE A 143 18.59 24.02 7.28
N THR A 144 19.55 24.90 7.53
CA THR A 144 19.82 25.41 8.89
C THR A 144 18.78 26.43 9.34
N GLY A 145 18.25 27.24 8.42
CA GLY A 145 17.20 28.23 8.66
C GLY A 145 15.78 27.71 8.41
N THR A 146 14.91 28.64 7.99
CA THR A 146 13.52 28.37 7.58
C THR A 146 13.44 27.80 6.15
N LEU A 147 12.29 27.22 5.80
CA LEU A 147 11.98 26.80 4.43
C LEU A 147 10.66 27.44 3.98
N ALA A 148 10.70 28.25 2.92
CA ALA A 148 9.50 28.75 2.24
C ALA A 148 9.35 28.15 0.84
N VAL A 149 8.19 27.54 0.55
CA VAL A 149 7.84 27.07 -0.80
C VAL A 149 6.74 27.96 -1.34
N ASN A 150 7.07 28.80 -2.32
CA ASN A 150 6.16 29.79 -2.86
C ASN A 150 5.34 29.23 -4.02
N ALA A 151 4.08 29.62 -4.15
CA ALA A 151 3.29 29.24 -5.32
C ALA A 151 3.84 29.89 -6.61
N PRO A 152 3.83 29.21 -7.77
CA PRO A 152 3.30 27.87 -8.03
C PRO A 152 4.41 26.78 -8.07
N SER A 153 5.25 26.68 -7.03
CA SER A 153 6.40 25.76 -7.06
C SER A 153 6.03 24.28 -7.21
N GLU A 154 6.87 23.52 -7.90
CA GLU A 154 6.66 22.09 -8.16
C GLU A 154 7.97 21.31 -7.99
N ILE A 155 7.91 20.21 -7.25
CA ILE A 155 9.01 19.25 -7.14
C ILE A 155 8.69 18.05 -8.03
N VAL A 156 9.44 17.90 -9.12
CA VAL A 156 9.28 16.83 -10.10
C VAL A 156 10.21 15.67 -9.74
N LEU A 157 9.68 14.45 -9.69
CA LEU A 157 10.48 13.24 -9.56
C LEU A 157 10.69 12.64 -10.95
N SER A 158 11.94 12.32 -11.31
CA SER A 158 12.26 11.71 -12.60
C SER A 158 13.26 10.56 -12.44
N ASN A 159 13.36 9.71 -13.47
CA ASN A 159 14.36 8.65 -13.58
C ASN A 159 14.50 7.80 -12.30
N GLY A 160 13.40 7.23 -11.81
CA GLY A 160 13.42 6.34 -10.64
C GLY A 160 13.41 7.04 -9.27
N ALA A 161 13.43 8.37 -9.19
CA ALA A 161 13.22 9.06 -7.92
C ALA A 161 11.80 8.79 -7.38
N VAL A 162 11.70 8.58 -6.07
CA VAL A 162 10.43 8.33 -5.36
C VAL A 162 10.32 9.25 -4.16
N ALA A 163 9.11 9.73 -3.87
CA ALA A 163 8.88 10.72 -2.83
C ALA A 163 9.34 10.22 -1.45
N CYS A 164 9.19 8.94 -1.13
CA CYS A 164 9.59 8.45 0.20
C CYS A 164 11.09 8.46 0.45
N ASN A 165 11.93 8.58 -0.58
CA ASN A 165 13.38 8.72 -0.45
C ASN A 165 13.83 10.19 -0.47
N VAL A 166 12.89 11.15 -0.45
CA VAL A 166 13.18 12.58 -0.39
C VAL A 166 12.96 13.07 1.04
N PHE A 167 13.93 13.77 1.60
CA PHE A 167 13.90 14.29 2.97
C PHE A 167 14.28 15.76 3.00
N TRP A 168 13.50 16.56 3.71
CA TRP A 168 13.72 17.98 3.94
C TRP A 168 13.89 18.21 5.44
N LYS A 169 15.13 18.23 5.93
CA LYS A 169 15.42 18.52 7.32
C LYS A 169 15.56 20.02 7.50
N VAL A 170 14.71 20.64 8.32
CA VAL A 170 14.62 22.11 8.46
C VAL A 170 14.80 22.52 9.92
N GLY A 171 15.74 23.43 10.17
CA GLY A 171 16.05 23.96 11.50
C GLY A 171 15.04 24.99 12.00
N GLY A 172 14.39 25.72 11.10
CA GLY A 172 13.38 26.74 11.39
C GLY A 172 11.96 26.35 10.99
N VAL A 173 11.10 27.39 10.89
CA VAL A 173 9.72 27.26 10.44
C VAL A 173 9.68 26.81 8.98
N VAL A 174 8.72 25.94 8.66
CA VAL A 174 8.38 25.56 7.28
C VAL A 174 7.09 26.24 6.88
N SER A 175 7.08 26.96 5.76
CA SER A 175 5.91 27.64 5.21
C SER A 175 5.69 27.22 3.76
N LEU A 176 4.61 26.49 3.48
CA LEU A 176 4.23 26.06 2.14
C LEU A 176 3.05 26.92 1.66
N TYR A 177 3.30 27.88 0.76
CA TYR A 177 2.32 28.87 0.28
C TYR A 177 1.55 28.46 -0.99
N GLY A 178 1.64 27.18 -1.38
CA GLY A 178 0.99 26.60 -2.56
C GLY A 178 1.98 25.85 -3.45
N GLY A 179 1.49 24.86 -4.21
CA GLY A 179 2.32 24.05 -5.11
C GLY A 179 2.29 22.55 -4.84
N LYS A 180 3.16 21.80 -5.54
CA LYS A 180 3.27 20.34 -5.43
C LYS A 180 4.55 19.95 -4.70
N MET A 181 4.40 19.53 -3.46
CA MET A 181 5.49 19.14 -2.57
C MET A 181 5.74 17.62 -2.61
N LYS A 182 7.00 17.20 -2.63
CA LYS A 182 7.39 15.78 -2.56
C LYS A 182 8.34 15.54 -1.39
N GLY A 183 8.10 14.48 -0.62
CA GLY A 183 9.05 13.99 0.38
C GLY A 183 8.63 14.17 1.84
N ASN A 184 9.50 13.69 2.73
CA ASN A 184 9.31 13.74 4.16
C ASN A 184 9.96 15.03 4.70
N ILE A 185 9.14 15.97 5.15
CA ILE A 185 9.58 17.20 5.81
C ILE A 185 9.80 16.89 7.30
N VAL A 186 10.98 17.20 7.81
CA VAL A 186 11.40 16.99 9.19
C VAL A 186 11.83 18.35 9.77
N GLY A 187 10.87 19.05 10.37
CA GLY A 187 11.05 20.36 10.97
C GLY A 187 11.50 20.29 12.43
N SER A 188 12.04 21.41 12.91
CA SER A 188 12.36 21.64 14.33
C SER A 188 11.55 22.79 14.94
N ALA A 189 10.61 23.34 14.16
CA ALA A 189 9.68 24.40 14.53
C ALA A 189 8.30 24.14 13.88
N ALA A 190 7.43 25.15 13.85
CA ALA A 190 6.11 25.04 13.22
C ALA A 190 6.19 24.75 11.72
N ILE A 191 5.20 24.00 11.21
CA ILE A 191 4.99 23.72 9.79
C ILE A 191 3.61 24.26 9.40
N ASN A 192 3.57 25.18 8.45
CA ASN A 192 2.35 25.84 7.99
C ASN A 192 2.11 25.52 6.51
N MET A 193 0.92 25.00 6.20
CA MET A 193 0.52 24.67 4.83
C MET A 193 -0.72 25.47 4.45
N SER A 194 -0.57 26.35 3.46
CA SER A 194 -1.64 27.18 2.92
C SER A 194 -2.56 26.38 1.98
N PRO A 195 -3.77 26.92 1.69
CA PRO A 195 -4.69 26.35 0.71
C PRO A 195 -4.06 25.98 -0.63
N GLY A 196 -4.46 24.82 -1.15
CA GLY A 196 -4.03 24.33 -2.48
C GLY A 196 -2.72 23.56 -2.51
N ILE A 197 -2.07 23.30 -1.37
CA ILE A 197 -0.90 22.42 -1.30
C ILE A 197 -1.28 20.98 -1.68
N ASN A 198 -0.49 20.37 -2.57
CA ASN A 198 -0.51 18.93 -2.85
C ASN A 198 0.80 18.30 -2.38
N LEU A 199 0.76 17.64 -1.22
CA LEU A 199 1.88 16.91 -0.64
C LEU A 199 1.78 15.41 -0.97
N GLU A 200 2.79 14.88 -1.65
CA GLU A 200 3.07 13.43 -1.65
C GLU A 200 4.29 13.20 -0.77
N GLY A 201 4.06 12.83 0.47
CA GLY A 201 5.07 12.97 1.50
C GLY A 201 4.50 12.91 2.91
N ARG A 202 5.28 13.46 3.84
CA ARG A 202 4.95 13.50 5.27
C ARG A 202 5.47 14.79 5.86
N THR A 203 4.87 15.27 6.95
CA THR A 203 5.41 16.39 7.73
C THR A 203 5.53 16.00 9.18
N PHE A 204 6.76 16.06 9.69
CA PHE A 204 7.11 15.76 11.06
C PHE A 204 7.76 16.99 11.69
N THR A 205 7.47 17.26 12.96
CA THR A 205 8.25 18.25 13.71
C THR A 205 8.54 17.80 15.14
N SER A 206 9.76 18.03 15.61
CA SER A 206 10.17 17.70 16.97
C SER A 206 9.54 18.65 18.00
N VAL A 207 9.34 19.91 17.62
CA VAL A 207 8.68 20.94 18.41
C VAL A 207 7.99 21.92 17.46
N GLY A 208 6.72 22.24 17.70
CA GLY A 208 5.95 23.20 16.93
C GLY A 208 4.63 22.63 16.42
N ALA A 209 3.71 23.54 16.10
CA ALA A 209 2.43 23.18 15.54
C ALA A 209 2.54 22.79 14.06
N ILE A 210 1.67 21.90 13.60
CA ILE A 210 1.40 21.65 12.19
C ILE A 210 0.04 22.27 11.89
N ASN A 211 0.03 23.32 11.07
CA ASN A 211 -1.19 24.06 10.70
C ASN A 211 -1.50 23.82 9.23
N VAL A 212 -2.69 23.31 8.93
CA VAL A 212 -3.14 23.00 7.57
C VAL A 212 -4.49 23.64 7.25
N SER A 213 -4.71 23.95 5.98
CA SER A 213 -5.97 24.49 5.48
C SER A 213 -6.13 24.14 4.02
N GLN A 214 -7.21 23.44 3.65
CA GLN A 214 -7.54 23.09 2.27
C GLN A 214 -6.36 22.44 1.51
N VAL A 215 -5.71 21.45 2.13
CA VAL A 215 -4.57 20.72 1.55
C VAL A 215 -4.98 19.35 1.05
N THR A 216 -4.23 18.82 0.08
CA THR A 216 -4.21 17.39 -0.25
C THR A 216 -2.87 16.83 0.21
N ALA A 217 -2.86 15.91 1.17
CA ALA A 217 -1.63 15.30 1.67
C ALA A 217 -1.78 13.77 1.77
N ARG A 218 -0.82 13.04 1.21
CA ARG A 218 -0.80 11.58 1.26
C ARG A 218 0.58 11.03 1.56
N THR A 219 0.64 9.97 2.35
CA THR A 219 1.87 9.19 2.50
C THR A 219 2.32 8.65 1.12
N PRO A 220 3.63 8.65 0.83
CA PRO A 220 4.15 8.18 -0.43
C PRO A 220 4.05 6.65 -0.56
N LEU A 221 3.65 6.18 -1.74
CA LEU A 221 3.57 4.76 -2.06
C LEU A 221 4.95 4.18 -2.38
N GLY A 222 5.18 2.90 -2.03
CA GLY A 222 6.37 2.14 -2.42
C GLY A 222 7.38 1.80 -1.33
N CYS A 223 7.03 1.97 -0.04
CA CYS A 223 7.98 1.91 1.08
C CYS A 223 7.34 1.01 2.15
N GLY A 224 7.44 -0.30 1.92
CA GLY A 224 6.61 -1.34 2.54
C GLY A 224 6.76 -1.52 4.06
N THR A 225 5.75 -2.11 4.69
CA THR A 225 5.73 -2.56 6.10
C THR A 225 4.82 -3.78 6.24
N GLN A 226 5.12 -4.77 7.13
CA GLN A 226 4.18 -5.49 8.03
C GLN A 226 4.88 -6.61 8.87
N ASN A 227 4.21 -7.09 9.95
CA ASN A 227 4.74 -7.65 11.21
C ASN A 227 3.90 -8.80 11.90
N GLU A 228 4.49 -9.62 12.83
CA GLU A 228 3.96 -10.91 13.42
C GLU A 228 3.44 -11.01 14.88
N LEU A 229 2.56 -12.01 15.16
CA LEU A 229 2.16 -12.48 16.51
C LEU A 229 2.12 -14.04 16.66
N ASN A 230 2.45 -14.56 17.86
CA ASN A 230 2.34 -15.97 18.36
C ASN A 230 3.42 -17.00 17.95
N ASN A 231 4.69 -16.77 18.29
CA ASN A 231 5.78 -17.70 18.03
C ASN A 231 6.62 -17.98 19.29
N GLY A 232 7.05 -19.23 19.51
CA GLY A 232 7.89 -19.65 20.62
C GLY A 232 9.37 -19.79 20.25
N PHE A 233 9.69 -20.60 19.24
CA PHE A 233 11.05 -20.74 18.71
C PHE A 233 11.09 -21.38 17.33
N PHE A 234 12.19 -21.15 16.61
CA PHE A 234 12.51 -21.83 15.37
C PHE A 234 13.48 -22.97 15.60
N THR A 235 13.35 -24.06 14.86
CA THR A 235 14.34 -25.14 14.76
C THR A 235 14.91 -25.15 13.36
N ILE A 236 16.22 -24.96 13.23
CA ILE A 236 16.94 -25.00 11.95
C ILE A 236 17.57 -26.37 11.81
N ARG A 237 17.48 -26.98 10.63
CA ARG A 237 18.13 -28.27 10.34
C ARG A 237 18.85 -28.23 9.01
N LYS A 238 19.90 -29.04 8.88
CA LYS A 238 20.67 -29.21 7.63
C LYS A 238 20.68 -30.65 7.15
N SER A 239 20.93 -30.84 5.86
CA SER A 239 20.99 -32.16 5.23
C SER A 239 21.94 -32.16 4.03
N ARG A 240 22.60 -33.29 3.78
CA ARG A 240 23.38 -33.54 2.54
C ARG A 240 22.51 -33.95 1.36
N ASN A 241 21.35 -34.53 1.63
CA ASN A 241 20.52 -35.21 0.61
C ASN A 241 19.08 -34.68 0.55
N GLY A 242 18.75 -33.68 1.37
CA GLY A 242 17.40 -33.09 1.44
C GLY A 242 16.33 -34.01 2.02
N ARG A 243 16.72 -35.16 2.63
CA ARG A 243 15.79 -36.15 3.22
C ARG A 243 16.08 -36.40 4.70
N ASN A 244 17.35 -36.62 5.03
CA ASN A 244 17.78 -36.86 6.41
C ASN A 244 18.33 -35.55 6.99
N PHE A 245 17.56 -34.91 7.86
CA PHE A 245 17.90 -33.62 8.45
C PHE A 245 18.46 -33.79 9.87
N GLU A 246 19.62 -33.20 10.11
CA GLU A 246 20.19 -33.04 11.44
C GLU A 246 19.89 -31.64 11.97
N THR A 247 19.45 -31.52 13.23
CA THR A 247 19.18 -30.22 13.85
C THR A 247 20.48 -29.45 14.04
N LEU A 248 20.52 -28.22 13.50
CA LEU A 248 21.64 -27.29 13.66
C LEU A 248 21.54 -26.52 14.98
N THR A 249 20.38 -25.92 15.20
CA THR A 249 20.11 -25.11 16.41
C THR A 249 18.61 -24.88 16.54
N THR A 250 18.21 -24.44 17.73
CA THR A 250 16.96 -23.68 17.92
C THR A 250 17.29 -22.20 18.09
N VAL A 251 16.43 -21.33 17.56
CA VAL A 251 16.51 -19.88 17.74
C VAL A 251 15.23 -19.43 18.42
N PRO A 252 15.29 -18.97 19.69
CA PRO A 252 14.11 -18.44 20.38
C PRO A 252 13.44 -17.34 19.56
N ALA A 253 12.11 -17.33 19.52
CA ALA A 253 11.35 -16.23 18.95
C ALA A 253 11.40 -15.03 19.91
N HIS A 254 11.26 -13.81 19.38
CA HIS A 254 11.14 -12.62 20.23
C HIS A 254 9.84 -12.67 21.05
N VAL A 255 9.95 -12.46 22.38
CA VAL A 255 8.81 -12.52 23.31
C VAL A 255 8.24 -11.12 23.55
N GLU A 256 7.52 -10.53 22.59
CA GLU A 256 6.72 -9.31 22.83
C GLU A 256 5.45 -9.21 21.97
N THR A 257 4.38 -8.64 22.55
CA THR A 257 3.08 -8.40 21.92
C THR A 257 3.07 -7.08 21.17
N LYS A 258 3.49 -7.05 19.91
CA LYS A 258 3.13 -6.03 18.91
C LYS A 258 3.67 -6.38 17.53
N ASN A 259 2.94 -5.94 16.51
CA ASN A 259 3.36 -5.86 15.12
C ASN A 259 4.80 -5.28 15.04
N SER A 260 5.86 -6.12 14.99
CA SER A 260 7.16 -5.86 14.32
C SER A 260 7.63 -7.07 13.46
N GLN A 261 8.29 -6.84 12.31
CA GLN A 261 8.88 -7.85 11.44
C GLN A 261 10.20 -8.23 12.08
N TYR A 262 10.31 -9.47 12.54
CA TYR A 262 11.54 -9.92 13.17
C TYR A 262 12.42 -10.60 12.14
N HIS A 263 13.62 -10.05 11.96
CA HIS A 263 14.67 -10.65 11.15
C HIS A 263 15.51 -11.57 12.01
N TYR A 264 15.48 -12.84 11.67
CA TYR A 264 16.31 -13.85 12.30
C TYR A 264 17.41 -14.26 11.34
N SER A 265 18.59 -14.49 11.90
CA SER A 265 19.70 -15.02 11.14
C SER A 265 20.45 -16.08 11.91
N PHE A 266 20.99 -17.03 11.17
CA PHE A 266 21.87 -18.05 11.69
C PHE A 266 22.94 -18.36 10.66
N THR A 267 24.20 -18.43 11.09
CA THR A 267 25.31 -18.77 10.20
C THR A 267 25.75 -20.19 10.44
N ASP A 268 25.55 -21.07 9.45
CA ASP A 268 26.20 -22.38 9.41
C ASP A 268 27.65 -22.20 8.94
N LYS A 269 28.59 -22.28 9.89
CA LYS A 269 30.03 -22.11 9.64
C LYS A 269 30.69 -23.31 8.96
N LEU A 270 30.00 -24.46 8.92
CA LEU A 270 30.48 -25.69 8.31
C LEU A 270 29.42 -26.25 7.33
N PRO A 271 29.10 -25.50 6.25
CA PRO A 271 28.09 -25.89 5.30
C PRO A 271 28.62 -26.96 4.33
N TYR A 272 27.70 -27.70 3.70
CA TYR A 272 28.05 -28.53 2.56
C TYR A 272 28.15 -27.66 1.30
N THR A 273 29.09 -27.99 0.39
CA THR A 273 29.26 -27.30 -0.92
C THR A 273 27.94 -27.24 -1.71
N ASN A 274 27.14 -28.28 -1.54
CA ASN A 274 25.74 -28.33 -1.93
C ASN A 274 24.92 -28.82 -0.72
N GLY A 275 24.40 -27.88 0.08
CA GLY A 275 23.69 -28.17 1.32
C GLY A 275 22.20 -27.86 1.24
N TYR A 276 21.38 -28.67 1.92
CA TYR A 276 19.95 -28.44 2.08
C TYR A 276 19.64 -28.01 3.50
N TYR A 277 18.77 -27.02 3.66
CA TYR A 277 18.38 -26.48 4.96
C TYR A 277 16.86 -26.44 5.04
N ASN A 278 16.30 -26.77 6.20
CA ASN A 278 14.90 -26.49 6.49
C ASN A 278 14.79 -25.82 7.86
N ILE A 279 13.61 -25.26 8.10
CA ILE A 279 13.27 -24.63 9.36
C ILE A 279 11.89 -25.13 9.78
N SER A 280 11.63 -25.21 11.08
CA SER A 280 10.29 -25.40 11.63
C SER A 280 10.03 -24.40 12.74
N GLN A 281 8.83 -23.83 12.77
CA GLN A 281 8.35 -23.00 13.87
C GLN A 281 7.69 -23.89 14.91
N THR A 282 7.93 -23.59 16.19
CA THR A 282 7.17 -24.14 17.31
C THR A 282 6.51 -22.99 18.05
N ASP A 283 5.19 -23.02 18.12
CA ASP A 283 4.39 -22.01 18.80
C ASP A 283 4.49 -22.17 20.33
N ASN A 284 4.04 -21.15 21.08
CA ASN A 284 4.03 -21.19 22.54
C ASN A 284 3.10 -22.29 23.11
N ASP A 285 2.16 -22.81 22.32
CA ASP A 285 1.29 -23.95 22.66
C ASP A 285 1.89 -25.33 22.27
N GLY A 286 3.12 -25.33 21.72
CA GLY A 286 3.85 -26.53 21.33
C GLY A 286 3.51 -27.10 19.95
N LYS A 287 2.58 -26.48 19.19
CA LYS A 287 2.31 -26.89 17.81
C LYS A 287 3.50 -26.57 16.90
N LYS A 288 3.77 -27.49 15.96
CA LYS A 288 4.91 -27.39 15.05
C LYS A 288 4.45 -27.25 13.61
N ASN A 289 5.00 -26.25 12.92
CA ASN A 289 4.84 -26.05 11.50
C ASN A 289 6.19 -26.21 10.81
N GLU A 290 6.31 -27.16 9.88
CA GLU A 290 7.52 -27.38 9.10
C GLU A 290 7.48 -26.58 7.79
N TYR A 291 8.59 -25.91 7.46
CA TYR A 291 8.72 -25.11 6.25
C TYR A 291 9.55 -25.83 5.18
N ARG A 292 9.47 -25.29 3.96
CA ARG A 292 10.15 -25.87 2.80
C ARG A 292 11.67 -25.95 2.98
N THR A 293 12.25 -27.01 2.45
CA THR A 293 13.69 -27.16 2.27
C THR A 293 14.21 -26.19 1.21
N ILE A 294 15.26 -25.46 1.53
CA ILE A 294 16.04 -24.67 0.58
C ILE A 294 17.37 -25.37 0.29
N GLN A 295 17.87 -25.21 -0.94
CA GLN A 295 19.19 -25.68 -1.35
C GLN A 295 20.12 -24.47 -1.50
N VAL A 296 21.33 -24.57 -0.97
CA VAL A 296 22.35 -23.52 -1.08
C VAL A 296 23.60 -24.12 -1.73
N MET A 297 24.02 -23.52 -2.84
CA MET A 297 25.25 -23.86 -3.58
C MET A 297 26.25 -22.71 -3.47
N ILE A 298 27.52 -23.01 -3.21
CA ILE A 298 28.60 -22.03 -3.15
C ILE A 298 29.30 -22.00 -4.54
N ASN A 299 29.03 -20.97 -5.39
CA ASN A 299 29.60 -20.82 -6.75
C ASN A 299 30.27 -19.44 -6.97
N THR A 300 31.38 -19.40 -7.70
CA THR A 300 32.43 -18.34 -7.74
C THR A 300 32.57 -17.53 -9.06
N ASN A 301 31.50 -16.96 -9.64
CA ASN A 301 31.61 -16.13 -10.86
C ASN A 301 31.51 -14.62 -10.57
N GLU A 302 32.64 -13.90 -10.67
CA GLU A 302 32.81 -12.52 -10.14
C GLU A 302 32.43 -11.37 -11.09
N ASN A 303 32.09 -11.62 -12.38
CA ASN A 303 32.01 -10.56 -13.39
C ASN A 303 30.60 -10.10 -13.83
N PHE A 304 29.55 -10.90 -13.66
CA PHE A 304 28.18 -10.50 -14.03
C PHE A 304 27.48 -9.81 -12.84
N LYS A 305 26.91 -8.62 -13.07
CA LYS A 305 26.15 -7.89 -12.05
C LYS A 305 24.72 -7.67 -12.52
N GLY A 306 23.77 -8.11 -11.72
CA GLY A 306 22.35 -7.87 -11.92
C GLY A 306 21.70 -7.32 -10.66
N LEU A 307 20.76 -6.41 -10.83
CA LEU A 307 19.92 -5.85 -9.76
C LEU A 307 18.49 -5.70 -10.31
N HIS A 308 17.50 -5.85 -9.44
CA HIS A 308 16.13 -5.53 -9.77
C HIS A 308 15.51 -4.64 -8.69
N TYR A 309 14.50 -3.87 -9.06
CA TYR A 309 13.68 -3.08 -8.15
C TYR A 309 12.25 -2.96 -8.68
N VAL A 310 11.30 -2.71 -7.79
CA VAL A 310 9.89 -2.52 -8.12
C VAL A 310 9.57 -1.04 -8.01
N GLN A 311 8.89 -0.48 -9.02
CA GLN A 311 8.46 0.91 -9.02
C GLN A 311 7.06 1.00 -9.63
N GLN A 312 6.11 1.60 -8.90
CA GLN A 312 4.72 1.74 -9.34
C GLN A 312 4.15 0.41 -9.87
N ASN A 313 3.88 0.33 -11.19
CA ASN A 313 3.33 -0.82 -11.90
C ASN A 313 4.39 -1.58 -12.73
N SER A 314 5.69 -1.43 -12.46
CA SER A 314 6.75 -2.11 -13.20
C SER A 314 7.86 -2.69 -12.29
N ILE A 315 8.51 -3.74 -12.78
CA ILE A 315 9.74 -4.31 -12.25
C ILE A 315 10.85 -3.95 -13.23
N PHE A 316 11.92 -3.35 -12.75
CA PHE A 316 13.09 -3.03 -13.56
C PHE A 316 14.23 -4.00 -13.25
N VAL A 317 14.95 -4.46 -14.28
CA VAL A 317 16.16 -5.28 -14.17
C VAL A 317 17.31 -4.53 -14.81
N LYS A 318 18.31 -4.19 -14.01
CA LYS A 318 19.56 -3.58 -14.47
C LYS A 318 20.63 -4.65 -14.51
N ALA A 319 21.26 -4.84 -15.67
CA ALA A 319 22.31 -5.83 -15.86
C ALA A 319 23.54 -5.22 -16.53
N SER A 320 24.73 -5.70 -16.15
CA SER A 320 26.01 -5.37 -16.80
C SER A 320 26.98 -6.55 -16.76
N GLY A 321 27.98 -6.50 -17.64
CA GLY A 321 28.98 -7.58 -17.75
C GLY A 321 28.47 -8.82 -18.48
N ALA A 322 27.32 -8.75 -19.15
CA ALA A 322 26.84 -9.82 -20.04
C ALA A 322 27.58 -9.76 -21.38
N ALA A 323 27.76 -10.92 -22.04
CA ALA A 323 28.20 -10.93 -23.42
C ALA A 323 27.13 -10.26 -24.31
N PRO A 324 27.50 -9.36 -25.25
CA PRO A 324 26.52 -8.74 -26.13
C PRO A 324 25.76 -9.76 -26.96
N GLY A 325 24.45 -9.62 -27.08
CA GLY A 325 23.60 -10.55 -27.83
C GLY A 325 22.15 -10.56 -27.36
N ASN A 326 21.34 -11.46 -27.92
CA ASN A 326 19.94 -11.56 -27.54
C ASN A 326 19.78 -12.25 -26.17
N GLY A 327 18.82 -11.75 -25.40
CA GLY A 327 18.43 -12.33 -24.12
C GLY A 327 16.94 -12.24 -23.90
N SER A 328 16.49 -12.74 -22.76
CA SER A 328 15.13 -12.50 -22.29
C SER A 328 15.13 -12.20 -20.80
N ILE A 329 14.18 -11.39 -20.37
CA ILE A 329 13.79 -11.35 -18.97
C ILE A 329 12.45 -12.06 -18.83
N LYS A 330 12.37 -12.85 -17.78
CA LYS A 330 11.21 -13.63 -17.43
C LYS A 330 10.88 -13.39 -15.97
N LEU A 331 9.60 -13.28 -15.69
CA LEU A 331 9.07 -13.24 -14.35
C LEU A 331 8.27 -14.52 -14.14
N TYR A 332 8.59 -15.26 -13.10
CA TYR A 332 7.89 -16.47 -12.72
C TYR A 332 7.24 -16.28 -11.34
N SER A 333 6.09 -16.90 -11.11
CA SER A 333 5.62 -17.13 -9.75
C SER A 333 6.50 -18.20 -9.08
N LEU A 334 6.42 -18.30 -7.75
CA LEU A 334 7.27 -19.21 -6.97
C LEU A 334 7.02 -20.71 -7.24
N ASP A 335 5.86 -21.05 -7.82
CA ASP A 335 5.52 -22.39 -8.31
C ASP A 335 6.15 -22.70 -9.69
N GLY A 336 6.88 -21.74 -10.27
CA GLY A 336 7.58 -21.88 -11.55
C GLY A 336 6.72 -21.54 -12.77
N LYS A 337 5.48 -21.09 -12.60
CA LYS A 337 4.66 -20.62 -13.72
C LYS A 337 5.20 -19.29 -14.26
N LEU A 338 5.38 -19.19 -15.58
CA LEU A 338 5.78 -17.96 -16.24
C LEU A 338 4.62 -16.94 -16.19
N ILE A 339 4.88 -15.78 -15.62
CA ILE A 339 3.94 -14.67 -15.45
C ILE A 339 4.10 -13.64 -16.56
N SER A 340 5.33 -13.27 -16.89
CA SER A 340 5.64 -12.32 -17.96
C SER A 340 7.00 -12.63 -18.57
N SER A 341 7.18 -12.30 -19.85
CA SER A 341 8.45 -12.44 -20.54
C SER A 341 8.64 -11.34 -21.58
N GLN A 342 9.87 -10.84 -21.68
CA GLN A 342 10.27 -9.84 -22.65
C GLN A 342 11.61 -10.20 -23.28
N LEU A 343 11.70 -10.10 -24.61
CA LEU A 343 12.96 -10.17 -25.33
C LEU A 343 13.75 -8.87 -25.15
N ILE A 344 15.05 -9.00 -24.97
CA ILE A 344 15.96 -7.88 -24.71
C ILE A 344 17.26 -8.07 -25.49
N VAL A 345 17.98 -6.97 -25.73
CA VAL A 345 19.35 -7.01 -26.25
C VAL A 345 20.31 -6.75 -25.10
N LEU A 346 21.12 -7.74 -24.78
CA LEU A 346 22.17 -7.65 -23.77
C LEU A 346 23.37 -6.89 -24.34
N THR A 347 23.97 -6.06 -23.50
CA THR A 347 25.21 -5.36 -23.79
C THR A 347 26.23 -5.63 -22.67
N LYS A 348 27.50 -5.35 -22.96
CA LYS A 348 28.56 -5.42 -21.95
C LYS A 348 28.42 -4.28 -20.92
N ASP A 349 27.94 -3.13 -21.39
CA ASP A 349 27.64 -1.96 -20.57
C ASP A 349 26.35 -2.14 -19.75
N ILE A 350 26.08 -1.18 -18.88
CA ILE A 350 24.87 -1.20 -18.06
C ILE A 350 23.66 -0.97 -18.95
N SER A 351 22.68 -1.86 -18.87
CA SER A 351 21.38 -1.73 -19.51
C SER A 351 20.26 -1.99 -18.50
N THR A 352 19.17 -1.23 -18.61
CA THR A 352 17.97 -1.38 -17.78
C THR A 352 16.83 -1.87 -18.65
N TYR A 353 16.14 -2.89 -18.20
CA TYR A 353 15.00 -3.49 -18.86
C TYR A 353 13.80 -3.41 -17.92
N GLN A 354 12.61 -3.20 -18.46
CA GLN A 354 11.38 -3.00 -17.69
C GLN A 354 10.42 -4.15 -17.97
N LEU A 355 9.78 -4.69 -16.93
CA LEU A 355 8.63 -5.59 -17.03
C LEU A 355 7.46 -4.99 -16.29
N GLU A 356 6.24 -5.34 -16.67
CA GLU A 356 5.06 -5.02 -15.87
C GLU A 356 5.10 -5.75 -14.52
N LYS A 357 4.74 -5.05 -13.45
CA LYS A 357 4.64 -5.59 -12.10
C LYS A 357 3.38 -6.45 -12.01
N PRO A 358 3.45 -7.64 -11.41
CA PRO A 358 2.27 -8.43 -11.10
C PRO A 358 1.26 -7.65 -10.24
N VAL A 359 -0.02 -7.91 -10.51
CA VAL A 359 -1.14 -7.35 -9.75
C VAL A 359 -1.39 -8.06 -8.42
N LYS A 360 -0.84 -9.26 -8.24
CA LYS A 360 -0.97 -10.05 -7.01
C LYS A 360 0.22 -9.87 -6.08
N ASN A 361 -0.08 -9.73 -4.79
CA ASN A 361 0.94 -9.83 -3.74
C ASN A 361 1.66 -11.16 -3.82
N GLY A 362 2.97 -11.11 -3.64
CA GLY A 362 3.76 -12.32 -3.62
C GLY A 362 5.21 -12.07 -3.96
N ILE A 363 5.97 -13.13 -3.78
CA ILE A 363 7.34 -13.20 -4.24
C ILE A 363 7.32 -13.81 -5.63
N TYR A 364 8.00 -13.16 -6.56
CA TYR A 364 8.21 -13.65 -7.91
C TYR A 364 9.70 -13.91 -8.12
N LEU A 365 10.04 -14.80 -9.03
CA LEU A 365 11.41 -15.00 -9.48
C LEU A 365 11.60 -14.22 -10.77
N ILE A 366 12.45 -13.20 -10.72
CA ILE A 366 12.89 -12.50 -11.92
C ILE A 366 14.18 -13.11 -12.43
N GLN A 367 14.18 -13.42 -13.72
CA GLN A 367 15.23 -14.16 -14.37
C GLN A 367 15.70 -13.48 -15.64
N LEU A 368 17.01 -13.30 -15.79
CA LEU A 368 17.67 -12.87 -17.02
C LEU A 368 18.33 -14.10 -17.67
N GLU A 369 18.03 -14.35 -18.93
CA GLU A 369 18.61 -15.45 -19.71
C GLU A 369 19.34 -14.93 -20.95
N SER A 370 20.45 -15.58 -21.31
CA SER A 370 21.13 -15.42 -22.60
C SER A 370 21.47 -16.80 -23.15
N ASN A 371 21.10 -17.08 -24.41
CA ASN A 371 21.35 -18.36 -25.08
C ASN A 371 21.01 -19.60 -24.23
N GLY A 372 19.89 -19.56 -23.50
CA GLY A 372 19.43 -20.64 -22.61
C GLY A 372 20.14 -20.73 -21.25
N THR A 373 21.13 -19.88 -20.99
CA THR A 373 21.84 -19.81 -19.70
C THR A 373 21.25 -18.74 -18.80
N ARG A 374 21.05 -19.05 -17.51
CA ARG A 374 20.58 -18.10 -16.50
C ARG A 374 21.73 -17.21 -16.04
N LEU A 375 21.64 -15.92 -16.32
CA LEU A 375 22.62 -14.91 -15.89
C LEU A 375 22.23 -14.28 -14.56
N TYR A 376 20.94 -14.02 -14.38
CA TYR A 376 20.37 -13.43 -13.18
C TYR A 376 19.15 -14.22 -12.74
N ASN A 377 19.03 -14.48 -11.44
CA ASN A 377 17.86 -15.13 -10.86
C ASN A 377 17.69 -14.65 -9.43
N LYS A 378 16.71 -13.78 -9.17
CA LYS A 378 16.47 -13.22 -7.84
C LYS A 378 14.99 -13.15 -7.53
N LYS A 379 14.68 -13.18 -6.23
CA LYS A 379 13.33 -12.95 -5.71
C LYS A 379 13.04 -11.47 -5.75
N VAL A 380 11.88 -11.10 -6.28
CA VAL A 380 11.31 -9.76 -6.21
C VAL A 380 10.02 -9.82 -5.41
N SER A 381 9.95 -9.02 -4.34
CA SER A 381 8.75 -8.90 -3.52
C SER A 381 7.84 -7.83 -4.09
N VAL A 382 6.59 -8.20 -4.34
CA VAL A 382 5.55 -7.28 -4.79
C VAL A 382 4.53 -7.18 -3.66
N PHE A 383 4.40 -5.99 -3.08
CA PHE A 383 3.41 -5.66 -2.06
C PHE A 383 2.47 -4.58 -2.57
N VAL A 384 1.18 -4.79 -2.36
CA VAL A 384 0.10 -3.90 -2.74
C VAL A 384 -0.95 -3.96 -1.63
N LEU A 385 -1.41 -2.79 -1.16
CA LEU A 385 -2.46 -2.72 -0.15
C LEU A 385 -3.71 -3.43 -0.70
N THR A 386 -4.18 -4.46 0.00
CA THR A 386 -5.26 -5.34 -0.48
C THR A 386 -6.54 -5.17 0.32
N GLY A 387 -6.48 -4.54 1.49
CA GLY A 387 -7.63 -4.45 2.39
C GLY A 387 -8.00 -5.82 2.99
N PRO A 388 -9.19 -5.94 3.60
CA PRO A 388 -9.66 -7.18 4.20
C PRO A 388 -9.91 -8.26 3.15
N ALA A 389 -9.99 -9.53 3.55
CA ALA A 389 -10.46 -10.59 2.65
C ALA A 389 -11.91 -10.28 2.18
N ALA A 390 -12.23 -10.50 0.91
CA ALA A 390 -13.61 -10.36 0.45
C ALA A 390 -14.53 -11.34 1.20
N PRO A 391 -15.73 -10.92 1.65
CA PRO A 391 -16.73 -11.83 2.22
C PRO A 391 -17.20 -12.84 1.14
N ASP A 392 -17.53 -14.06 1.56
CA ASP A 392 -18.20 -15.03 0.69
C ASP A 392 -19.69 -14.68 0.62
N LEU A 393 -20.17 -14.31 -0.57
CA LEU A 393 -21.58 -13.96 -0.78
C LEU A 393 -22.51 -15.19 -0.88
N LEU A 394 -21.97 -16.42 -0.86
CA LEU A 394 -22.75 -17.66 -0.84
C LEU A 394 -23.81 -17.67 -1.97
N THR A 395 -25.08 -18.02 -1.70
CA THR A 395 -26.13 -17.98 -2.74
C THR A 395 -26.64 -16.57 -3.03
N THR A 396 -26.41 -15.59 -2.14
CA THR A 396 -26.82 -14.20 -2.38
C THR A 396 -26.08 -13.57 -3.57
N LYS A 397 -24.92 -14.14 -3.96
CA LYS A 397 -24.12 -13.71 -5.10
C LYS A 397 -24.85 -13.74 -6.45
N ASN A 398 -25.99 -14.44 -6.54
CA ASN A 398 -26.83 -14.51 -7.74
C ASN A 398 -27.84 -13.36 -7.84
N PHE A 399 -28.15 -12.70 -6.72
CA PHE A 399 -29.19 -11.67 -6.64
C PHE A 399 -28.64 -10.27 -6.86
N GLY A 400 -29.27 -9.53 -7.76
CA GLY A 400 -29.03 -8.09 -7.93
C GLY A 400 -29.84 -7.28 -6.91
N LEU A 401 -31.05 -7.74 -6.61
CA LEU A 401 -31.93 -7.18 -5.59
C LEU A 401 -32.58 -8.31 -4.79
N PHE A 402 -32.41 -8.31 -3.48
CA PHE A 402 -33.01 -9.32 -2.62
C PHE A 402 -33.40 -8.77 -1.24
N THR A 403 -34.62 -9.09 -0.81
CA THR A 403 -35.07 -8.86 0.56
C THR A 403 -35.49 -10.17 1.21
N ASN A 404 -34.92 -10.48 2.37
CA ASN A 404 -35.33 -11.66 3.12
C ASN A 404 -36.68 -11.43 3.84
N THR A 405 -37.02 -10.18 4.18
CA THR A 405 -38.31 -9.83 4.77
C THR A 405 -38.71 -8.43 4.33
N GLY A 406 -39.70 -8.31 3.46
CA GLY A 406 -40.17 -7.02 2.95
C GLY A 406 -40.69 -7.07 1.52
N SER A 407 -41.35 -6.00 1.10
CA SER A 407 -41.78 -5.83 -0.29
C SER A 407 -40.60 -5.49 -1.19
N LEU A 408 -40.70 -5.88 -2.46
CA LEU A 408 -39.76 -5.52 -3.52
C LEU A 408 -40.58 -4.95 -4.68
N ALA A 409 -40.46 -3.65 -4.94
CA ALA A 409 -41.32 -2.95 -5.89
C ALA A 409 -40.52 -2.09 -6.86
N ASN A 410 -40.86 -2.17 -8.14
CA ASN A 410 -40.34 -1.32 -9.21
C ASN A 410 -41.40 -0.31 -9.70
N SER A 411 -40.95 0.89 -10.07
CA SER A 411 -41.75 1.90 -10.75
C SER A 411 -41.03 2.46 -11.98
N GLY A 412 -41.74 2.60 -13.10
CA GLY A 412 -41.10 2.90 -14.40
C GLY A 412 -40.29 1.73 -14.94
N ILE A 413 -39.38 2.01 -15.89
CA ILE A 413 -38.57 1.00 -16.58
C ILE A 413 -37.20 0.94 -15.91
N SER A 414 -36.89 -0.20 -15.28
CA SER A 414 -35.60 -0.43 -14.61
C SER A 414 -34.92 -1.65 -15.22
N HIS A 415 -33.59 -1.61 -15.36
CA HIS A 415 -32.80 -2.71 -15.92
C HIS A 415 -31.93 -3.36 -14.85
N ILE A 416 -32.09 -4.66 -14.63
CA ILE A 416 -31.41 -5.40 -13.57
C ILE A 416 -30.58 -6.51 -14.21
N THR A 417 -29.30 -6.61 -13.85
CA THR A 417 -28.49 -7.81 -14.10
C THR A 417 -28.32 -8.57 -12.78
N GLY A 418 -28.83 -9.80 -12.73
CA GLY A 418 -28.96 -10.60 -11.52
C GLY A 418 -30.40 -11.01 -11.20
N ASP A 419 -30.54 -11.98 -10.32
CA ASP A 419 -31.85 -12.42 -9.82
C ASP A 419 -32.51 -11.33 -8.98
N VAL A 420 -33.85 -11.30 -9.02
CA VAL A 420 -34.70 -10.36 -8.27
C VAL A 420 -35.66 -11.19 -7.43
N GLY A 421 -35.68 -11.00 -6.11
CA GLY A 421 -36.56 -11.79 -5.26
C GLY A 421 -36.84 -11.23 -3.88
N SER A 422 -38.01 -11.59 -3.33
CA SER A 422 -38.35 -11.42 -1.93
C SER A 422 -38.67 -12.79 -1.33
N ASN A 423 -38.21 -13.03 -0.11
CA ASN A 423 -38.53 -14.25 0.63
C ASN A 423 -39.83 -14.16 1.43
N THR A 424 -40.68 -13.15 1.16
CA THR A 424 -41.96 -12.96 1.87
C THR A 424 -43.16 -12.74 0.96
N VAL A 425 -43.02 -11.91 -0.06
CA VAL A 425 -44.12 -11.52 -0.96
C VAL A 425 -43.64 -11.47 -2.40
N GLU A 426 -44.57 -11.49 -3.35
CA GLU A 426 -44.24 -11.36 -4.77
C GLU A 426 -43.65 -9.99 -5.09
N PRO A 427 -42.51 -9.91 -5.82
CA PRO A 427 -42.01 -8.64 -6.36
C PRO A 427 -43.01 -8.02 -7.34
N THR A 428 -43.25 -6.71 -7.24
CA THR A 428 -44.25 -6.01 -8.06
C THR A 428 -43.63 -4.98 -8.98
N GLY A 429 -44.26 -4.74 -10.13
CA GLY A 429 -43.85 -3.70 -11.10
C GLY A 429 -42.61 -4.04 -11.94
N PHE A 430 -42.05 -5.24 -11.82
CA PHE A 430 -40.94 -5.71 -12.67
C PHE A 430 -41.47 -6.33 -13.96
N ASN A 431 -40.77 -6.09 -15.07
CA ASN A 431 -40.94 -6.81 -16.32
C ASN A 431 -39.79 -7.80 -16.48
N ALA A 432 -40.11 -9.08 -16.70
CA ALA A 432 -39.09 -10.12 -16.84
C ALA A 432 -38.12 -9.87 -18.01
N ALA A 433 -38.54 -9.15 -19.05
CA ALA A 433 -37.65 -8.79 -20.17
C ALA A 433 -36.55 -7.78 -19.78
N ASP A 434 -36.75 -7.02 -18.70
CA ASP A 434 -35.80 -6.03 -18.21
C ASP A 434 -34.93 -6.58 -17.05
N VAL A 435 -35.10 -7.85 -16.71
CA VAL A 435 -34.31 -8.60 -15.72
C VAL A 435 -33.44 -9.63 -16.43
N ASN A 436 -32.14 -9.37 -16.51
CA ASN A 436 -31.14 -10.33 -16.96
C ASN A 436 -30.73 -11.25 -15.79
N GLY A 437 -31.64 -12.17 -15.45
CA GLY A 437 -31.60 -13.06 -14.30
C GLY A 437 -32.98 -13.72 -14.11
N ILE A 438 -33.20 -14.35 -12.96
CA ILE A 438 -34.49 -14.94 -12.59
C ILE A 438 -35.29 -13.93 -11.77
N LEU A 439 -36.53 -13.64 -12.18
CA LEU A 439 -37.51 -12.95 -11.37
C LEU A 439 -38.28 -13.96 -10.52
N HIS A 440 -38.00 -14.00 -9.22
CA HIS A 440 -38.63 -14.92 -8.27
C HIS A 440 -40.00 -14.39 -7.83
N GLY A 441 -41.08 -14.95 -8.39
CA GLY A 441 -42.46 -14.49 -8.12
C GLY A 441 -43.01 -14.86 -6.73
N LEU A 442 -42.57 -15.96 -6.11
CA LEU A 442 -42.97 -16.34 -4.74
C LEU A 442 -41.77 -16.93 -3.98
N PRO A 443 -41.81 -16.93 -2.63
CA PRO A 443 -40.79 -17.61 -1.83
C PRO A 443 -40.61 -19.06 -2.28
N ASN A 444 -39.36 -19.43 -2.57
CA ASN A 444 -38.99 -20.74 -3.11
C ASN A 444 -37.66 -21.21 -2.48
N PRO A 445 -37.17 -22.43 -2.78
CA PRO A 445 -35.93 -22.93 -2.18
C PRO A 445 -34.72 -22.00 -2.36
N ALA A 446 -34.62 -21.29 -3.50
CA ALA A 446 -33.52 -20.36 -3.75
C ALA A 446 -33.63 -19.08 -2.90
N THR A 447 -34.81 -18.46 -2.78
CA THR A 447 -35.01 -17.28 -1.92
C THR A 447 -34.88 -17.63 -0.44
N ASN A 448 -35.31 -18.84 -0.03
CA ASN A 448 -35.14 -19.34 1.33
C ASN A 448 -33.65 -19.49 1.70
N GLN A 449 -32.86 -20.10 0.81
CA GLN A 449 -31.43 -20.26 1.03
C GLN A 449 -30.70 -18.90 1.00
N ALA A 450 -31.04 -18.03 0.05
CA ALA A 450 -30.49 -16.67 0.00
C ALA A 450 -30.81 -15.88 1.27
N GLY A 451 -31.99 -16.08 1.85
CA GLY A 451 -32.38 -15.51 3.13
C GLY A 451 -31.46 -15.93 4.27
N ALA A 452 -31.20 -17.24 4.41
CA ALA A 452 -30.30 -17.77 5.42
C ALA A 452 -28.85 -17.32 5.19
N ASP A 453 -28.38 -17.36 3.95
CA ASP A 453 -27.03 -16.97 3.57
C ASP A 453 -26.79 -15.46 3.78
N LEU A 454 -27.78 -14.61 3.52
CA LEU A 454 -27.67 -13.17 3.76
C LEU A 454 -27.41 -12.84 5.24
N VAL A 455 -27.98 -13.63 6.16
CA VAL A 455 -27.68 -13.49 7.60
C VAL A 455 -26.20 -13.79 7.87
N ILE A 456 -25.64 -14.82 7.22
CA ILE A 456 -24.22 -15.19 7.36
C ILE A 456 -23.32 -14.09 6.80
N VAL A 457 -23.62 -13.59 5.59
CA VAL A 457 -22.87 -12.49 4.93
C VAL A 457 -22.86 -11.25 5.81
N TYR A 458 -24.03 -10.85 6.33
CA TYR A 458 -24.13 -9.69 7.21
C TYR A 458 -23.31 -9.87 8.49
N ASN A 459 -23.39 -11.05 9.12
CA ASN A 459 -22.65 -11.33 10.35
C ASN A 459 -21.12 -11.35 10.13
N ASP A 460 -20.64 -11.85 8.98
CA ASP A 460 -19.21 -11.76 8.61
C ASP A 460 -18.77 -10.30 8.50
N LEU A 461 -19.49 -9.50 7.72
CA LEU A 461 -19.21 -8.07 7.55
C LEU A 461 -19.24 -7.31 8.88
N GLN A 462 -20.20 -7.64 9.76
CA GLN A 462 -20.30 -7.04 11.09
C GLN A 462 -19.11 -7.38 11.98
N ALA A 463 -18.63 -8.64 11.92
CA ALA A 463 -17.53 -9.13 12.73
C ALA A 463 -16.15 -8.61 12.28
N ARG A 464 -16.01 -8.08 11.06
CA ARG A 464 -14.75 -7.47 10.60
C ARG A 464 -14.38 -6.27 11.47
N THR A 465 -13.18 -6.30 12.05
CA THR A 465 -12.60 -5.16 12.75
C THR A 465 -12.32 -4.03 11.77
N ALA A 466 -12.66 -2.79 12.16
CA ALA A 466 -12.32 -1.63 11.36
C ALA A 466 -10.85 -1.25 11.54
N ASP A 467 -10.19 -0.94 10.43
CA ASP A 467 -8.84 -0.39 10.43
C ASP A 467 -8.89 1.13 10.69
N ILE A 468 -9.90 1.81 10.14
CA ILE A 468 -10.05 3.27 10.17
C ILE A 468 -11.50 3.65 10.53
N GLU A 469 -11.66 4.59 11.46
CA GLU A 469 -12.97 5.24 11.71
C GLU A 469 -13.04 6.57 10.97
N LEU A 470 -14.07 6.76 10.15
CA LEU A 470 -14.40 8.02 9.52
C LEU A 470 -15.34 8.79 10.45
N LEU A 471 -14.80 9.84 11.06
CA LEU A 471 -15.37 10.51 12.23
C LEU A 471 -16.54 11.44 11.91
N GLU A 472 -16.73 11.82 10.65
CA GLU A 472 -17.81 12.69 10.19
C GLU A 472 -18.69 11.98 9.16
N PRO A 473 -19.53 10.99 9.54
CA PRO A 473 -20.36 10.24 8.61
C PRO A 473 -21.27 11.09 7.72
N ALA A 474 -21.78 12.20 8.26
CA ALA A 474 -22.62 13.15 7.52
C ALA A 474 -21.85 13.90 6.42
N GLU A 475 -20.52 13.80 6.42
CA GLU A 475 -19.63 14.41 5.43
C GLU A 475 -18.87 13.37 4.59
N LEU A 476 -19.46 12.18 4.39
CA LEU A 476 -18.92 11.23 3.44
C LEU A 476 -18.97 11.83 2.01
N GLY A 477 -17.95 11.59 1.20
CA GLY A 477 -17.81 12.19 -0.13
C GLY A 477 -16.97 13.47 -0.10
N PHE A 478 -17.40 14.56 -0.74
CA PHE A 478 -16.61 15.79 -0.91
C PHE A 478 -15.22 15.53 -1.51
N ASP A 479 -15.15 14.62 -2.48
CA ASP A 479 -13.93 14.15 -3.12
C ASP A 479 -12.96 13.40 -2.16
N LEU A 480 -13.48 12.86 -1.05
CA LEU A 480 -12.74 11.97 -0.15
C LEU A 480 -12.15 10.80 -0.94
N VAL A 481 -10.87 10.52 -0.73
CA VAL A 481 -10.17 9.37 -1.31
C VAL A 481 -9.87 8.36 -0.22
N LEU A 482 -10.39 7.14 -0.40
CA LEU A 482 -10.13 6.00 0.49
C LEU A 482 -9.25 4.96 -0.20
N THR A 483 -8.55 4.18 0.62
CA THR A 483 -7.65 3.10 0.22
C THR A 483 -8.15 1.74 0.73
N PRO A 484 -7.57 0.61 0.32
CA PRO A 484 -8.15 -0.69 0.67
C PRO A 484 -8.04 -1.00 2.17
N HIS A 485 -9.15 -0.84 2.89
CA HIS A 485 -9.30 -1.05 4.34
C HIS A 485 -10.75 -1.43 4.70
N THR A 486 -10.95 -1.82 5.97
CA THR A 486 -12.26 -1.81 6.63
C THR A 486 -12.47 -0.46 7.32
N TYR A 487 -13.51 0.26 6.93
CA TYR A 487 -13.91 1.56 7.47
C TYR A 487 -15.13 1.44 8.39
N GLN A 488 -15.14 2.21 9.48
CA GLN A 488 -16.30 2.38 10.37
C GLN A 488 -16.82 3.82 10.29
N LEU A 489 -18.14 3.96 10.18
CA LEU A 489 -18.87 5.23 10.27
C LEU A 489 -19.91 5.11 11.39
N THR A 490 -19.66 5.77 12.51
CA THR A 490 -20.53 5.68 13.70
C THR A 490 -21.63 6.73 13.61
N GLY A 491 -22.76 6.36 12.98
CA GLY A 491 -23.93 7.23 12.84
C GLY A 491 -24.52 7.21 11.43
N ALA A 492 -25.52 8.06 11.21
CA ALA A 492 -26.11 8.23 9.89
C ALA A 492 -25.13 8.90 8.93
N ALA A 493 -24.92 8.29 7.76
CA ALA A 493 -23.97 8.75 6.76
C ALA A 493 -24.66 9.36 5.54
N VAL A 494 -24.05 10.41 4.99
CA VAL A 494 -24.51 11.07 3.75
C VAL A 494 -23.34 11.19 2.79
N LEU A 495 -23.42 10.52 1.64
CA LEU A 495 -22.44 10.66 0.56
C LEU A 495 -22.81 11.84 -0.32
N THR A 496 -22.02 12.91 -0.26
CA THR A 496 -22.21 14.14 -1.05
C THR A 496 -21.15 14.24 -2.15
N ASN A 497 -21.54 14.58 -3.37
CA ASN A 497 -20.66 14.66 -4.54
C ASN A 497 -19.93 13.32 -4.79
N ASN A 498 -18.59 13.32 -4.81
CA ASN A 498 -17.80 12.14 -5.13
C ASN A 498 -17.15 11.52 -3.90
N LEU A 499 -17.10 10.18 -3.88
CA LEU A 499 -16.21 9.38 -3.05
C LEU A 499 -15.30 8.57 -3.98
N TYR A 500 -13.99 8.65 -3.79
CA TYR A 500 -13.03 7.88 -4.58
C TYR A 500 -12.52 6.66 -3.79
N LEU A 501 -12.57 5.49 -4.41
CA LEU A 501 -11.94 4.27 -3.89
C LEU A 501 -10.73 3.95 -4.74
N ASN A 502 -9.53 4.16 -4.18
CA ASN A 502 -8.27 4.04 -4.89
C ASN A 502 -7.56 2.76 -4.48
N ALA A 503 -7.52 1.79 -5.39
CA ALA A 503 -6.89 0.50 -5.13
C ALA A 503 -5.35 0.51 -5.22
N GLN A 504 -4.74 1.67 -5.50
CA GLN A 504 -3.29 1.85 -5.55
C GLN A 504 -2.57 0.85 -6.48
N GLY A 505 -3.21 0.48 -7.59
CA GLY A 505 -2.69 -0.47 -8.58
C GLY A 505 -3.05 -1.94 -8.28
N ASN A 506 -3.81 -2.22 -7.21
CA ASN A 506 -4.24 -3.56 -6.85
C ASN A 506 -5.65 -3.88 -7.37
N ALA A 507 -5.77 -4.59 -8.48
CA ALA A 507 -7.09 -5.00 -8.95
C ALA A 507 -7.88 -5.83 -7.92
N ASP A 508 -7.16 -6.52 -7.03
CA ASP A 508 -7.69 -7.42 -6.02
C ASP A 508 -8.00 -6.71 -4.69
N ALA A 509 -7.82 -5.39 -4.61
CA ALA A 509 -8.13 -4.61 -3.41
C ALA A 509 -9.60 -4.67 -3.01
N VAL A 510 -9.83 -4.79 -1.71
CA VAL A 510 -11.14 -4.84 -1.07
C VAL A 510 -11.36 -3.63 -0.17
N PHE A 511 -12.59 -3.12 -0.21
CA PHE A 511 -13.07 -2.03 0.62
C PHE A 511 -14.31 -2.51 1.36
N ILE A 512 -14.33 -2.39 2.70
CA ILE A 512 -15.52 -2.65 3.51
C ILE A 512 -15.88 -1.36 4.23
N LEU A 513 -17.08 -0.83 4.02
CA LEU A 513 -17.59 0.35 4.72
C LEU A 513 -18.74 -0.06 5.62
N LYS A 514 -18.57 0.10 6.93
CA LYS A 514 -19.54 -0.25 7.97
C LYS A 514 -20.21 1.02 8.47
N VAL A 515 -21.52 1.16 8.25
CA VAL A 515 -22.33 2.32 8.67
C VAL A 515 -23.26 1.90 9.79
N SER A 516 -23.05 2.46 10.98
CA SER A 516 -23.92 2.25 12.14
C SER A 516 -25.07 3.26 12.16
N GLY A 517 -25.89 3.25 11.11
CA GLY A 517 -27.01 4.17 10.93
C GLY A 517 -27.58 4.15 9.52
N ALA A 518 -28.51 5.08 9.24
CA ALA A 518 -29.05 5.27 7.89
C ALA A 518 -27.97 5.79 6.93
N PHE A 519 -28.09 5.45 5.66
CA PHE A 519 -27.20 5.90 4.59
C PHE A 519 -28.01 6.61 3.50
N SER A 520 -27.53 7.75 3.02
CA SER A 520 -28.12 8.38 1.84
C SER A 520 -27.06 9.02 0.95
N THR A 521 -27.40 9.29 -0.30
CA THR A 521 -26.58 10.13 -1.17
C THR A 521 -27.19 11.52 -1.35
N SER A 522 -26.40 12.51 -1.80
CA SER A 522 -26.95 13.66 -2.52
C SER A 522 -27.44 13.22 -3.90
N THR A 523 -28.23 14.05 -4.58
CA THR A 523 -28.48 13.85 -6.02
C THR A 523 -27.16 13.87 -6.79
N GLU A 524 -27.04 13.06 -7.85
CA GLU A 524 -25.86 12.97 -8.72
C GLU A 524 -24.56 12.54 -8.02
N ALA A 525 -24.65 12.01 -6.79
CA ALA A 525 -23.46 11.58 -6.07
C ALA A 525 -22.82 10.35 -6.73
N SER A 526 -21.49 10.23 -6.64
CA SER A 526 -20.74 9.19 -7.36
C SER A 526 -19.71 8.49 -6.48
N VAL A 527 -19.70 7.15 -6.53
CA VAL A 527 -18.58 6.33 -6.04
C VAL A 527 -17.67 6.01 -7.23
N ILE A 528 -16.48 6.61 -7.24
CA ILE A 528 -15.54 6.54 -8.36
C ILE A 528 -14.40 5.58 -8.02
N LEU A 529 -14.18 4.59 -8.88
CA LEU A 529 -13.15 3.58 -8.70
C LEU A 529 -11.86 3.98 -9.44
N LEU A 530 -10.74 4.03 -8.73
CA LEU A 530 -9.45 4.45 -9.27
C LEU A 530 -8.41 3.32 -9.19
N ASN A 531 -7.45 3.37 -10.13
CA ASN A 531 -6.21 2.59 -10.11
C ASN A 531 -6.42 1.08 -9.85
N GLY A 532 -7.39 0.49 -10.55
CA GLY A 532 -7.69 -0.95 -10.48
C GLY A 532 -8.81 -1.32 -9.52
N ALA A 533 -9.38 -0.40 -8.74
CA ALA A 533 -10.51 -0.72 -7.88
C ALA A 533 -11.68 -1.29 -8.71
N GLN A 534 -12.32 -2.34 -8.20
CA GLN A 534 -13.43 -3.02 -8.85
C GLN A 534 -14.65 -3.04 -7.92
N ALA A 535 -15.83 -2.73 -8.46
CA ALA A 535 -17.06 -2.65 -7.67
C ALA A 535 -17.40 -3.96 -6.94
N LYS A 536 -17.05 -5.11 -7.53
CA LYS A 536 -17.21 -6.44 -6.91
C LYS A 536 -16.44 -6.62 -5.59
N ASN A 537 -15.42 -5.80 -5.35
CA ASN A 537 -14.61 -5.83 -4.13
C ASN A 537 -14.99 -4.70 -3.14
N VAL A 538 -16.11 -4.01 -3.38
CA VAL A 538 -16.61 -2.94 -2.50
C VAL A 538 -17.86 -3.44 -1.79
N TYR A 539 -17.85 -3.37 -0.46
CA TYR A 539 -18.93 -3.87 0.40
C TYR A 539 -19.38 -2.79 1.36
N TRP A 540 -20.70 -2.61 1.46
CA TRP A 540 -21.35 -1.65 2.34
C TRP A 540 -22.22 -2.42 3.31
N LYS A 541 -21.85 -2.42 4.59
CA LYS A 541 -22.67 -2.99 5.67
C LYS A 541 -23.37 -1.85 6.39
N ILE A 542 -24.70 -1.86 6.45
CA ILE A 542 -25.49 -0.69 6.88
C ILE A 542 -26.55 -1.09 7.91
N ASP A 543 -26.58 -0.40 9.05
CA ASP A 543 -27.56 -0.56 10.13
C ASP A 543 -28.66 0.50 10.08
N GLY A 544 -29.35 0.56 8.95
CA GLY A 544 -30.44 1.51 8.76
C GLY A 544 -30.95 1.54 7.33
N ALA A 545 -31.88 2.45 7.08
CA ALA A 545 -32.41 2.67 5.73
C ALA A 545 -31.33 3.25 4.80
N VAL A 546 -31.41 2.86 3.53
CA VAL A 546 -30.54 3.30 2.43
C VAL A 546 -31.37 4.07 1.42
N ASP A 547 -30.97 5.29 1.08
CA ASP A 547 -31.61 6.12 0.04
C ASP A 547 -30.57 6.63 -0.98
N ILE A 548 -30.45 5.93 -2.11
CA ILE A 548 -29.60 6.34 -3.22
C ILE A 548 -30.40 7.27 -4.13
N LYS A 549 -30.11 8.57 -4.03
CA LYS A 549 -30.84 9.66 -4.68
C LYS A 549 -30.67 9.70 -6.19
N GLU A 550 -31.48 10.54 -6.81
CA GLU A 550 -31.63 10.66 -8.25
C GLU A 550 -30.28 10.82 -8.96
N ASN A 551 -30.13 10.12 -10.09
CA ASN A 551 -28.95 10.15 -10.95
C ASN A 551 -27.62 9.78 -10.29
N SER A 552 -27.62 9.23 -9.07
CA SER A 552 -26.38 8.82 -8.39
C SER A 552 -25.74 7.60 -9.07
N GLN A 553 -24.40 7.58 -9.13
CA GLN A 553 -23.59 6.47 -9.64
C GLN A 553 -22.94 5.73 -8.47
N PHE A 554 -23.56 4.63 -8.01
CA PHE A 554 -23.12 3.90 -6.82
C PHE A 554 -22.40 2.60 -7.19
N ALA A 555 -21.40 2.20 -6.40
CA ALA A 555 -20.62 0.99 -6.63
C ALA A 555 -20.50 0.13 -5.36
N GLY A 556 -20.73 -1.18 -5.49
CA GLY A 556 -20.54 -2.15 -4.43
C GLY A 556 -21.78 -2.95 -4.04
N THR A 557 -21.57 -3.94 -3.18
CA THR A 557 -22.62 -4.78 -2.60
C THR A 557 -23.12 -4.12 -1.31
N ILE A 558 -24.39 -3.71 -1.30
CA ILE A 558 -25.08 -3.14 -0.13
C ILE A 558 -25.75 -4.27 0.64
N VAL A 559 -25.42 -4.41 1.93
CA VAL A 559 -25.95 -5.41 2.86
C VAL A 559 -26.52 -4.70 4.08
N VAL A 560 -27.84 -4.74 4.22
CA VAL A 560 -28.59 -4.04 5.27
C VAL A 560 -29.14 -5.02 6.31
N ASP A 561 -29.06 -4.65 7.59
CA ASP A 561 -29.69 -5.42 8.68
C ASP A 561 -31.21 -5.25 8.70
N ALA A 562 -31.67 -4.12 9.22
CA ALA A 562 -33.06 -3.72 9.30
C ALA A 562 -33.21 -2.31 8.74
N GLY A 563 -33.68 -2.21 7.50
CA GLY A 563 -33.77 -0.95 6.77
C GLY A 563 -34.23 -1.15 5.33
N ALA A 564 -35.04 -0.21 4.85
CA ALA A 564 -35.44 -0.17 3.45
C ALA A 564 -34.27 0.24 2.55
N ILE A 565 -34.26 -0.20 1.29
CA ILE A 565 -33.33 0.27 0.25
C ILE A 565 -34.15 0.99 -0.83
N ALA A 566 -33.86 2.25 -1.08
CA ALA A 566 -34.44 3.03 -2.16
C ALA A 566 -33.38 3.37 -3.21
N LEU A 567 -33.65 3.00 -4.47
CA LEU A 567 -32.90 3.44 -5.65
C LEU A 567 -33.81 4.37 -6.45
N ARG A 568 -33.54 5.68 -6.37
CA ARG A 568 -34.38 6.73 -6.99
C ARG A 568 -34.16 6.80 -8.50
N THR A 569 -35.02 7.58 -9.17
CA THR A 569 -35.01 7.81 -10.62
C THR A 569 -33.60 8.11 -11.15
N GLY A 570 -33.17 7.32 -12.13
CA GLY A 570 -31.87 7.48 -12.79
C GLY A 570 -30.67 6.99 -11.98
N ALA A 571 -30.85 6.47 -10.76
CA ALA A 571 -29.76 5.89 -10.00
C ALA A 571 -29.21 4.64 -10.69
N VAL A 572 -27.88 4.48 -10.61
CA VAL A 572 -27.15 3.32 -11.14
C VAL A 572 -26.43 2.66 -9.98
N LEU A 573 -26.66 1.37 -9.77
CA LEU A 573 -25.95 0.55 -8.80
C LEU A 573 -25.09 -0.49 -9.52
N ALA A 574 -23.80 -0.23 -9.62
CA ALA A 574 -22.79 -1.19 -10.02
C ALA A 574 -22.52 -2.16 -8.86
N GLY A 575 -23.45 -3.08 -8.60
CA GLY A 575 -23.37 -4.06 -7.52
C GLY A 575 -24.72 -4.67 -7.18
N ARG A 576 -25.04 -4.73 -5.88
CA ARG A 576 -26.22 -5.46 -5.34
C ARG A 576 -26.89 -4.69 -4.22
N GLY A 577 -28.21 -4.81 -4.11
CA GLY A 577 -29.00 -4.31 -2.98
C GLY A 577 -29.63 -5.46 -2.20
N LEU A 578 -29.10 -5.76 -1.00
CA LEU A 578 -29.50 -6.89 -0.17
C LEU A 578 -29.94 -6.40 1.21
N THR A 579 -31.13 -6.78 1.68
CA THR A 579 -31.60 -6.43 3.04
C THR A 579 -32.19 -7.65 3.76
N LYS A 580 -31.80 -7.85 5.04
CA LYS A 580 -32.37 -8.93 5.86
C LYS A 580 -33.82 -8.61 6.24
N ALA A 581 -34.12 -7.35 6.53
CA ALA A 581 -35.47 -6.88 6.83
C ALA A 581 -35.69 -5.45 6.33
N GLY A 582 -36.49 -5.28 5.30
CA GLY A 582 -36.84 -3.98 4.76
C GLY A 582 -37.43 -4.07 3.36
N ALA A 583 -38.21 -3.07 2.99
CA ALA A 583 -38.69 -2.92 1.63
C ALA A 583 -37.55 -2.49 0.70
N ILE A 584 -37.54 -2.99 -0.53
CA ILE A 584 -36.70 -2.46 -1.60
C ILE A 584 -37.62 -1.77 -2.61
N SER A 585 -37.32 -0.51 -2.90
CA SER A 585 -38.01 0.29 -3.91
C SER A 585 -37.02 0.75 -4.97
N ILE A 586 -37.32 0.48 -6.24
CA ILE A 586 -36.51 0.91 -7.38
C ILE A 586 -37.40 1.72 -8.35
N ALA A 587 -36.87 2.83 -8.88
CA ALA A 587 -37.60 3.70 -9.78
C ALA A 587 -36.74 4.10 -10.97
N SER A 588 -37.11 3.71 -12.20
CA SER A 588 -36.39 4.04 -13.45
C SER A 588 -34.87 4.04 -13.31
N ALA A 589 -34.33 2.96 -12.74
CA ALA A 589 -32.95 2.86 -12.28
C ALA A 589 -32.32 1.55 -12.79
N SER A 590 -31.03 1.35 -12.57
CA SER A 590 -30.36 0.13 -13.03
C SER A 590 -29.45 -0.49 -11.98
N THR A 591 -29.34 -1.82 -12.02
CA THR A 591 -28.35 -2.57 -11.25
C THR A 591 -27.53 -3.47 -12.17
N THR A 592 -26.22 -3.53 -11.95
CA THR A 592 -25.32 -4.40 -12.71
C THR A 592 -24.41 -5.17 -11.78
N MET A 593 -24.54 -6.49 -11.78
CA MET A 593 -23.67 -7.39 -11.04
C MET A 593 -22.40 -7.75 -11.80
N PHE A 594 -21.33 -8.04 -11.06
CA PHE A 594 -20.07 -8.53 -11.57
C PHE A 594 -19.76 -9.90 -10.94
N ALA A 595 -19.14 -10.80 -11.71
CA ALA A 595 -18.80 -12.14 -11.24
C ALA A 595 -17.69 -12.10 -10.17
N ASP A 596 -17.90 -12.85 -9.08
CA ASP A 596 -16.95 -12.95 -7.96
C ASP A 596 -15.69 -13.73 -8.38
N GLY A 597 -14.52 -13.31 -7.87
CA GLY A 597 -13.26 -14.05 -8.01
C GLY A 597 -12.70 -14.41 -6.64
N THR A 598 -12.23 -15.64 -6.45
CA THR A 598 -11.56 -16.08 -5.22
C THR A 598 -10.07 -15.71 -5.22
N LEU A 599 -9.54 -15.32 -4.05
CA LEU A 599 -8.12 -14.99 -3.87
C LEU A 599 -7.53 -15.64 -2.60
N PRO A 600 -6.26 -16.10 -2.65
CA PRO A 600 -5.59 -16.78 -1.53
C PRO A 600 -4.73 -15.85 -0.64
N VAL A 601 -4.49 -16.28 0.61
CA VAL A 601 -3.62 -15.67 1.66
C VAL A 601 -2.20 -16.30 1.64
N SER A 602 -1.11 -15.57 1.96
CA SER A 602 0.25 -16.17 2.13
C SER A 602 1.33 -15.39 2.91
N TRP A 603 2.19 -16.15 3.62
CA TRP A 603 3.38 -15.84 4.45
C TRP A 603 4.68 -15.44 3.68
N VAL A 604 5.71 -14.93 4.39
CA VAL A 604 6.79 -14.05 3.86
C VAL A 604 8.15 -14.67 3.45
N SER A 605 9.08 -15.21 4.28
CA SER A 605 10.34 -15.79 3.71
C SER A 605 11.25 -16.70 4.61
N PHE A 606 11.91 -17.71 4.00
CA PHE A 606 13.10 -18.45 4.51
C PHE A 606 14.15 -18.56 3.38
N THR A 607 15.38 -18.11 3.62
CA THR A 607 16.47 -18.04 2.61
C THR A 607 17.82 -18.44 3.18
N GLY A 608 18.73 -18.84 2.29
CA GLY A 608 20.10 -19.19 2.61
C GLY A 608 21.02 -18.75 1.48
N LYS A 609 22.15 -18.11 1.82
CA LYS A 609 23.13 -17.63 0.84
C LYS A 609 24.55 -18.01 1.28
N PRO A 610 25.48 -18.27 0.33
CA PRO A 610 26.89 -18.35 0.64
C PRO A 610 27.40 -17.03 1.24
N ALA A 611 28.18 -17.12 2.31
CA ALA A 611 28.88 -16.02 2.96
C ALA A 611 30.34 -16.44 3.16
N GLY A 612 31.15 -16.31 2.10
CA GLY A 612 32.47 -16.95 2.03
C GLY A 612 32.35 -18.48 2.03
N GLU A 613 33.06 -19.15 2.95
CA GLU A 613 32.97 -20.61 3.17
C GLU A 613 31.80 -21.02 4.08
N SER A 614 31.00 -20.07 4.57
CA SER A 614 29.83 -20.31 5.43
C SER A 614 28.51 -20.15 4.66
N VAL A 615 27.40 -20.61 5.25
CA VAL A 615 26.04 -20.32 4.75
C VAL A 615 25.30 -19.49 5.79
N LEU A 616 24.88 -18.29 5.37
CA LEU A 616 24.02 -17.41 6.16
C LEU A 616 22.56 -17.74 5.82
N LEU A 617 21.84 -18.27 6.81
CA LEU A 617 20.41 -18.51 6.78
C LEU A 617 19.70 -17.29 7.37
N GLU A 618 18.77 -16.73 6.62
CA GLU A 618 18.00 -15.55 7.00
C GLU A 618 16.53 -15.85 6.79
N TRP A 619 15.72 -15.53 7.78
CA TRP A 619 14.28 -15.65 7.68
C TRP A 619 13.58 -14.52 8.39
N SER A 620 12.42 -14.20 7.85
CA SER A 620 11.58 -13.15 8.34
C SER A 620 10.17 -13.65 8.33
N THR A 621 9.48 -13.25 9.35
CA THR A 621 8.21 -13.80 9.69
C THR A 621 7.26 -12.56 9.72
N VAL A 622 6.04 -12.65 9.16
CA VAL A 622 5.00 -11.57 9.11
C VAL A 622 3.67 -12.04 9.65
#